data_AF-W2CSW0-F1
#
_entry.id   AF-W2CSW0-F1
#
_cell.length_a   1.000
_cell.length_b   1.000
_cell.length_c   1.000
_cell.angle_alpha   90.00
_cell.angle_beta   90.00
_cell.angle_gamma   90.00
#
_symmetry.space_group_name_H-M   'P 1'
#
loop_
_entity.id
_entity.type
_entity.pdbx_description
1 polymer ?
#
loop_
_entity_poly.entity_id
_entity_poly.type
_entity_poly.pdbx_seq_one_letter_code
_entity_poly.pdbx_strand_id
1 'polypeptide(L)'
;MSQPERVVYTIGHSTHPIEVFIAMLRSFDIRLLVDIRGLPGSNKYPQYNQEALQASLPASGIAYLHLPDLGGRRRVHRDSHNTRWRNASFRAYADY
;
A
#
# COMPACT_ATOMS: atom_id res chain seq x y z
N MET A 1 26.19 15.21 13.96
CA MET A 1 24.79 14.95 14.36
C MET A 1 24.33 13.70 13.64
N SER A 2 23.91 12.65 14.37
CA SER A 2 23.38 11.43 13.75
C SER A 2 22.04 11.77 13.08
N GLN A 3 21.87 11.36 11.82
CA GLN A 3 20.57 11.47 11.17
C GLN A 3 19.57 10.60 11.95
N PRO A 4 18.34 11.09 12.20
CA PRO A 4 17.32 10.24 12.79
C PRO A 4 17.06 9.05 11.87
N GLU A 5 16.89 7.88 12.47
CA GLU A 5 16.56 6.66 11.74
C GLU A 5 15.22 6.86 11.01
N ARG A 6 15.23 6.67 9.68
CA ARG A 6 14.02 6.79 8.87
C ARG A 6 13.32 5.45 8.85
N VAL A 7 12.38 5.26 9.77
CA VAL A 7 11.57 4.04 9.85
C VAL A 7 10.36 4.13 8.93
N VAL A 8 10.12 3.07 8.15
CA VAL A 8 8.90 2.91 7.34
C VAL A 8 8.18 1.65 7.82
N TYR A 9 6.90 1.79 8.15
CA TYR A 9 6.04 0.68 8.52
C TYR A 9 5.24 0.20 7.31
N THR A 10 4.97 -1.10 7.25
CA THR A 10 4.03 -1.68 6.29
C THR A 10 2.84 -2.27 7.04
N ILE A 11 1.66 -2.21 6.44
CA ILE A 11 0.43 -2.72 7.04
C ILE A 11 -0.48 -3.27 5.96
N GLY A 12 -1.13 -4.39 6.24
CA GLY A 12 -2.27 -4.90 5.49
C GLY A 12 -3.55 -4.73 6.30
N HIS A 13 -4.70 -4.62 5.62
CA HIS A 13 -5.97 -4.39 6.28
C HIS A 13 -6.73 -5.67 6.71
N SER A 14 -6.34 -6.85 6.19
CA SER A 14 -7.05 -8.12 6.42
C SER A 14 -8.56 -7.97 6.20
N THR A 15 -9.38 -8.48 7.13
CA THR A 15 -10.84 -8.28 7.18
C THR A 15 -11.26 -7.33 8.30
N HIS A 16 -10.35 -6.49 8.80
CA HIS A 16 -10.64 -5.62 9.93
C HIS A 16 -11.69 -4.55 9.56
N PRO A 17 -12.60 -4.21 10.49
CA PRO A 17 -13.35 -2.96 10.42
C PRO A 17 -12.41 -1.75 10.37
N ILE A 18 -12.88 -0.63 9.81
CA ILE A 18 -12.03 0.56 9.60
C ILE A 18 -11.55 1.16 10.93
N GLU A 19 -12.36 1.06 11.98
CA GLU A 19 -12.06 1.56 13.32
C GLU A 19 -10.89 0.81 13.96
N VAL A 20 -10.86 -0.52 13.78
CA VAL A 20 -9.75 -1.36 14.26
C VAL A 20 -8.47 -1.03 13.51
N PHE A 21 -8.57 -0.81 12.19
CA PHE A 21 -7.42 -0.40 11.38
C PHE A 21 -6.85 0.94 11.80
N ILE A 22 -7.71 1.94 12.02
CA ILE A 22 -7.30 3.26 12.54
C ILE A 22 -6.67 3.13 13.92
N ALA A 23 -7.21 2.29 14.80
CA ALA A 23 -6.63 2.03 16.12
C ALA A 23 -5.22 1.44 16.02
N MET A 24 -4.99 0.50 15.10
CA MET A 24 -3.66 -0.05 14.83
C MET A 24 -2.70 1.02 14.31
N LEU A 25 -3.13 1.91 13.42
CA LEU A 25 -2.26 3.01 12.96
C LEU A 25 -1.87 3.94 14.11
N ARG A 26 -2.83 4.26 14.99
CA ARG A 26 -2.59 5.13 16.16
C ARG A 26 -1.68 4.49 17.20
N SER A 27 -1.73 3.17 17.40
CA SER A 27 -0.86 2.51 18.38
C SER A 27 0.63 2.56 18.01
N PHE A 28 0.95 2.96 16.77
CA PHE A 28 2.31 3.18 16.28
C PHE A 28 2.57 4.66 15.92
N ASP A 29 1.72 5.58 16.39
CA ASP A 29 1.82 7.02 16.12
C ASP A 29 1.91 7.38 14.63
N ILE A 30 1.27 6.56 13.77
CA ILE A 30 1.26 6.79 12.32
C ILE A 30 0.38 8.00 12.01
N ARG A 31 0.99 9.01 11.39
CA ARG A 31 0.31 10.26 10.98
C ARG A 31 0.03 10.37 9.48
N LEU A 32 0.63 9.50 8.68
CA LEU A 32 0.46 9.45 7.22
C LEU A 32 0.39 7.99 6.78
N LEU A 33 -0.68 7.63 6.08
CA LEU A 33 -0.77 6.40 5.32
C LEU A 33 -0.51 6.70 3.84
N VAL A 34 0.49 6.04 3.28
CA VAL A 34 0.76 6.07 1.84
C VAL A 34 0.20 4.80 1.21
N ASP A 35 -0.81 4.96 0.37
CA ASP A 35 -1.41 3.88 -0.40
C ASP A 35 -0.68 3.75 -1.74
N ILE A 36 0.03 2.63 -1.91
CA ILE A 36 0.77 2.33 -3.15
C ILE A 36 0.03 1.36 -4.06
N ARG A 37 -1.24 1.04 -3.74
CA ARG A 37 -2.04 0.12 -4.54
C ARG A 37 -2.34 0.77 -5.89
N GLY A 38 -2.00 0.08 -6.98
CA GLY A 38 -2.33 0.54 -8.32
C GLY A 38 -3.85 0.56 -8.60
N LEU A 39 -4.61 -0.33 -7.96
CA LEU A 39 -6.08 -0.37 -8.01
C LEU A 39 -6.62 -0.42 -6.56
N PRO A 40 -6.79 0.73 -5.90
CA PRO A 40 -7.21 0.82 -4.50
C PRO A 40 -8.74 0.66 -4.33
N GLY A 41 -9.33 -0.36 -4.96
CA GLY A 41 -10.77 -0.63 -4.93
C GLY A 41 -11.07 -2.10 -4.63
N SER A 42 -12.12 -2.35 -3.85
CA SER A 42 -12.56 -3.69 -3.45
C SER A 42 -14.08 -3.73 -3.24
N ASN A 43 -14.76 -4.58 -3.99
CA ASN A 43 -16.19 -4.85 -3.76
C ASN A 43 -16.45 -5.58 -2.44
N LYS A 44 -15.46 -6.37 -1.98
CA LYS A 44 -15.58 -7.16 -0.74
C LYS A 44 -15.29 -6.33 0.51
N TYR A 45 -14.41 -5.33 0.39
CA TYR A 45 -13.97 -4.49 1.50
C TYR A 45 -14.06 -3.01 1.13
N PRO A 46 -15.28 -2.48 0.90
CA PRO A 46 -15.49 -1.12 0.41
C PRO A 46 -14.95 -0.04 1.36
N GLN A 47 -14.80 -0.33 2.66
CA GLN A 47 -14.20 0.59 3.63
C GLN A 47 -12.70 0.88 3.37
N TYR A 48 -12.03 0.04 2.56
CA TYR A 48 -10.65 0.25 2.10
C TYR A 48 -10.56 0.72 0.66
N ASN A 49 -11.68 1.14 0.05
CA ASN A 49 -11.64 1.88 -1.20
C ASN A 49 -10.95 3.22 -0.98
N GLN A 50 -10.31 3.73 -2.03
CA GLN A 50 -9.60 5.01 -1.98
C GLN A 50 -10.46 6.14 -1.41
N GLU A 51 -11.70 6.27 -1.86
CA GLU A 51 -12.62 7.34 -1.42
C GLU A 51 -12.99 7.19 0.07
N ALA A 52 -13.19 5.95 0.53
CA ALA A 52 -13.49 5.66 1.92
C ALA A 52 -12.29 5.96 2.84
N LEU A 53 -11.07 5.65 2.39
CA LEU A 53 -9.84 5.98 3.12
C LEU A 53 -9.55 7.48 3.13
N GLN A 54 -9.78 8.17 2.01
CA GLN A 54 -9.67 9.63 1.90
C GLN A 54 -10.61 10.37 2.85
N ALA A 55 -11.75 9.77 3.21
CA ALA A 55 -12.68 10.33 4.20
C ALA A 55 -12.32 9.94 5.65
N SER A 56 -12.14 8.64 5.91
CA SER A 56 -12.04 8.09 7.27
C SER A 56 -10.70 8.40 7.97
N LEU A 57 -9.58 8.41 7.23
CA LEU A 57 -8.27 8.66 7.81
C LEU A 57 -8.11 10.12 8.25
N PRO A 58 -8.42 11.14 7.41
CA PRO A 58 -8.31 12.54 7.85
C PRO A 58 -9.28 12.88 8.99
N ALA A 59 -10.50 12.31 8.98
CA ALA A 59 -11.44 12.44 10.10
C ALA A 59 -10.86 11.89 11.42
N SER A 60 -9.87 11.00 11.34
CA SER A 60 -9.16 10.42 12.47
C SER A 60 -7.80 11.07 12.75
N GLY A 61 -7.46 12.16 12.07
CA GLY A 61 -6.18 12.87 12.22
C GLY A 61 -4.99 12.20 11.50
N ILE A 62 -5.25 11.27 10.59
CA ILE A 62 -4.23 10.56 9.80
C ILE A 62 -4.32 11.04 8.35
N ALA A 63 -3.24 11.58 7.81
CA ALA A 63 -3.21 11.97 6.39
C ALA A 63 -3.25 10.71 5.50
N TYR A 64 -3.90 10.84 4.34
CA TYR A 64 -3.91 9.82 3.30
C TYR A 64 -3.25 10.39 2.04
N LEU A 65 -2.31 9.63 1.48
CA LEU A 65 -1.67 9.96 0.21
C LEU A 65 -1.66 8.72 -0.69
N HIS A 66 -2.15 8.86 -1.93
CA HIS A 66 -2.07 7.80 -2.93
C HIS A 66 -0.83 8.01 -3.81
N LEU A 67 0.11 7.06 -3.79
CA LEU A 67 1.35 7.04 -4.59
C LEU A 67 1.45 5.73 -5.37
N PRO A 68 0.67 5.55 -6.45
CA PRO A 68 0.61 4.29 -7.20
C PRO A 68 1.94 3.92 -7.87
N ASP A 69 2.79 4.90 -8.18
CA ASP A 69 4.10 4.70 -8.82
C ASP A 69 5.06 3.88 -7.94
N LEU A 70 4.86 3.88 -6.63
CA LEU A 70 5.66 3.12 -5.67
C LEU A 70 5.21 1.66 -5.53
N GLY A 71 4.11 1.26 -6.16
CA GLY A 71 3.59 -0.11 -6.11
C GLY A 71 3.05 -0.59 -7.46
N GLY A 72 2.00 -1.40 -7.41
CA GLY A 72 1.34 -1.90 -8.62
C GLY A 72 2.09 -3.00 -9.39
N ARG A 73 1.59 -3.27 -10.61
CA ARG A 73 2.14 -4.30 -11.50
C ARG A 73 3.36 -3.75 -12.23
N ARG A 74 4.47 -4.51 -12.20
CA ARG A 74 5.66 -4.19 -12.99
C ARG A 74 5.44 -4.56 -14.46
N ARG A 75 5.95 -3.72 -15.37
CA ARG A 75 5.84 -3.94 -16.80
C ARG A 75 6.82 -5.02 -17.22
N VAL A 76 6.33 -6.05 -17.92
CA VAL A 76 7.18 -7.13 -18.43
C VAL A 76 8.04 -6.61 -19.58
N HIS A 77 9.36 -6.72 -19.41
CA HIS A 77 10.31 -6.54 -20.51
C HIS A 77 10.38 -7.84 -21.32
N ARG A 78 10.27 -7.73 -22.65
CA ARG A 78 10.33 -8.89 -23.56
C ARG A 78 11.67 -9.64 -23.44
N ASP A 79 12.73 -8.89 -23.15
CA ASP A 79 14.10 -9.40 -23.06
C ASP A 79 14.51 -9.72 -21.60
N SER A 80 13.53 -9.91 -20.71
CA SER A 80 13.80 -10.31 -19.32
C SER A 80 14.49 -11.68 -19.28
N HIS A 81 15.66 -11.72 -18.66
CA HIS A 81 16.41 -12.96 -18.41
C HIS A 81 15.72 -13.87 -17.36
N ASN A 82 14.75 -13.32 -16.61
CA ASN A 82 14.04 -14.01 -15.52
C ASN A 82 12.90 -14.90 -16.03
N THR A 83 13.23 -15.97 -16.74
CA THR A 83 12.24 -16.83 -17.43
C THR A 83 11.59 -17.91 -16.57
N ARG A 84 12.07 -18.14 -15.33
CA ARG A 84 11.64 -19.26 -14.47
C ARG A 84 10.25 -19.12 -13.82
N TRP A 85 9.63 -17.94 -13.89
CA TRP A 85 8.29 -17.74 -13.34
C TRP A 85 7.22 -18.41 -14.21
N ARG A 86 6.35 -19.21 -13.58
CA ARG A 86 5.21 -19.87 -14.26
C ARG A 86 4.23 -18.86 -14.87
N ASN A 87 3.99 -17.74 -14.18
CA ASN A 87 3.17 -16.66 -14.72
C ASN A 87 4.08 -15.56 -15.27
N ALA A 88 4.01 -15.37 -16.59
CA ALA A 88 4.78 -14.37 -17.32
C ALA A 88 4.66 -12.94 -16.74
N SER A 89 3.49 -12.63 -16.17
CA SER A 89 3.16 -11.31 -15.58
C SER A 89 4.00 -11.00 -14.33
N PHE A 90 4.54 -12.01 -13.66
CA PHE A 90 5.37 -11.84 -12.46
C PHE A 90 6.87 -11.75 -12.76
N ARG A 91 7.32 -12.07 -13.99
CA ARG A 91 8.75 -11.99 -14.36
C ARG A 91 9.34 -10.61 -14.11
N ALA A 92 8.57 -9.57 -14.44
CA ALA A 92 8.93 -8.18 -14.28
C ALA A 92 9.31 -7.75 -12.86
N TYR A 93 8.91 -8.52 -11.84
CA TYR A 93 9.28 -8.22 -10.44
C TYR A 93 10.70 -8.64 -10.10
N ALA A 94 11.31 -9.55 -10.88
CA ALA A 94 12.69 -10.00 -10.69
C ALA A 94 13.69 -9.20 -11.55
N ASP A 95 13.22 -8.25 -12.36
CA ASP A 95 14.05 -7.39 -13.21
C ASP A 95 14.57 -6.14 -12.49
N TYR A 96 14.25 -5.99 -11.20
CA TYR A 96 14.67 -4.90 -10.29
C TYR A 96 15.26 -5.51 -9.01
#